data_AF-A0A7K6AEF7-F1
#
_entry.id   AF-A0A7K6AEF7-F1
#
_cell.length_a   1.000
_cell.length_b   1.000
_cell.length_c   1.000
_cell.angle_alpha   90.00
_cell.angle_beta   90.00
_cell.angle_gamma   90.00
#
_symmetry.space_group_name_H-M   'P 1'
#
loop_
_entity.id
_entity.type
_entity.pdbx_description
1 polymer ?
#
loop_
_entity_poly.entity_id
_entity_poly.type
_entity_poly.pdbx_seq_one_letter_code
_entity_poly.pdbx_strand_id
1 'polypeptide(L)' 'QAGCGPLCDLPEPVAVPDPGVNFNLWRSLDAGVRAREVGGGQAALVAAVLRARELLPDPRLRPTLDR' A
#
# COMPACT_ATOMS: atom_id res chain seq x y z
N GLN A 1 7.98 -18.53 8.74
CA GLN A 1 7.18 -17.60 9.57
C GLN A 1 7.66 -16.21 9.20
N ALA A 2 6.88 -15.47 8.42
CA ALA A 2 7.32 -14.23 7.79
C ALA A 2 6.68 -13.05 8.50
N GLY A 3 7.37 -12.49 9.48
CA GLY A 3 6.97 -11.26 10.15
C GLY A 3 8.19 -10.68 10.84
N CYS A 4 8.49 -9.41 10.58
CA CYS A 4 9.62 -8.69 11.20
C CYS A 4 9.38 -8.30 12.66
N GLY A 5 8.28 -8.77 13.26
CA GLY A 5 7.95 -8.55 14.66
C GLY A 5 7.64 -7.08 14.97
N PRO A 6 7.65 -6.69 16.25
CA PRO A 6 7.29 -5.35 16.70
C PRO A 6 8.14 -4.22 16.10
N LEU A 7 9.30 -4.55 15.53
CA LEU A 7 10.18 -3.60 14.86
C LEU A 7 9.52 -2.98 13.62
N CYS A 8 8.55 -3.66 13.00
CA CYS A 8 7.81 -3.17 11.85
C CYS A 8 6.47 -2.53 12.19
N ASP A 9 6.10 -2.48 13.47
CA ASP A 9 4.86 -1.83 13.87
C ASP A 9 5.00 -0.32 13.65
N LEU A 10 4.06 0.25 12.91
CA LEU A 10 4.01 1.69 12.73
C LEU A 10 3.39 2.33 13.98
N PRO A 11 3.95 3.43 14.49
CA PRO A 11 3.45 4.09 15.69
C PRO A 11 2.05 4.68 15.51
N GLU A 12 1.64 4.92 14.27
CA GLU A 12 0.29 5.32 13.90
C GLU A 12 -0.20 4.55 12.65
N PRO A 13 -1.53 4.40 12.49
CA PRO A 13 -2.09 3.78 11.30
C PRO A 13 -1.77 4.59 10.03
N VAL A 14 -1.38 3.90 8.96
CA VAL A 14 -1.21 4.48 7.63
C VAL A 14 -2.36 4.02 6.73
N ALA A 15 -3.04 4.98 6.09
CA ALA A 15 -4.09 4.67 5.13
C ALA A 15 -3.49 3.99 3.89
N VAL A 16 -4.08 2.88 3.47
CA VAL A 16 -3.71 2.13 2.26
C VAL A 16 -4.93 1.95 1.36
N PRO A 17 -4.76 1.81 0.04
CA PRO A 17 -5.88 1.49 -0.84
C PRO A 17 -6.49 0.14 -0.48
N ASP A 18 -7.81 0.00 -0.69
CA ASP A 18 -8.49 -1.29 -0.53
C ASP A 18 -7.99 -2.28 -1.60
N PRO A 19 -7.41 -3.43 -1.20
CA PRO A 19 -6.97 -4.46 -2.15
C PRO A 19 -8.14 -5.30 -2.69
N GLY A 20 -9.35 -5.15 -2.12
CA GLY A 20 -10.53 -5.92 -2.50
C GLY A 20 -10.96 -5.66 -3.94
N VAL A 21 -11.05 -6.73 -4.74
CA VAL A 21 -11.60 -6.66 -6.09
C VAL A 21 -12.79 -7.61 -6.20
N ASN A 22 -13.96 -7.06 -6.51
CA ASN A 22 -15.08 -7.87 -6.97
C ASN A 22 -14.91 -8.19 -8.45
N PHE A 23 -14.49 -9.42 -8.76
CA PHE A 23 -14.22 -9.83 -10.15
C PHE A 23 -15.45 -9.88 -11.06
N ASN A 24 -16.67 -9.97 -10.51
CA ASN A 24 -17.88 -9.90 -11.32
C ASN A 24 -18.11 -8.48 -11.82
N LEU A 25 -18.00 -7.49 -10.92
CA LEU A 25 -18.07 -6.09 -11.29
C LEU A 25 -16.88 -5.70 -12.18
N TRP A 26 -15.66 -6.06 -11.78
CA TRP A 26 -14.42 -5.70 -12.48
C TRP A 26 -14.43 -6.05 -13.96
N ARG A 27 -14.92 -7.24 -14.33
CA ARG A 27 -14.99 -7.68 -15.73
C ARG A 27 -16.00 -6.89 -16.57
N SER A 28 -17.02 -6.32 -15.94
CA SER A 28 -18.01 -5.48 -16.63
C SER A 28 -17.54 -4.04 -16.83
N LEU A 29 -16.49 -3.60 -16.14
CA LEU A 29 -15.98 -2.24 -16.23
C LEU A 29 -15.16 -2.01 -17.51
N ASP A 30 -15.32 -0.81 -18.07
CA ASP A 30 -14.48 -0.31 -19.14
C ASP A 30 -12.98 -0.34 -18.75
N ALA A 31 -12.11 -0.55 -19.73
CA ALA A 31 -10.67 -0.62 -19.52
C ALA A 31 -10.10 0.70 -18.95
N GLY A 32 -10.62 1.85 -19.36
CA GLY A 32 -10.21 3.15 -18.83
C GLY A 32 -10.69 3.41 -17.41
N VAL A 33 -11.82 2.82 -16.99
CA VAL A 33 -12.24 2.84 -15.57
C VAL A 33 -11.29 1.98 -14.74
N ARG A 34 -11.00 0.75 -15.18
CA ARG A 34 -10.06 -0.14 -14.50
C ARG A 34 -8.66 0.47 -14.37
N ALA A 35 -8.17 1.12 -15.43
CA ALA A 35 -6.88 1.79 -15.40
C ALA A 35 -6.84 2.95 -14.38
N ARG A 36 -7.94 3.69 -14.24
CA ARG A 36 -8.06 4.78 -13.25
C ARG A 36 -8.10 4.24 -11.82
N GLU A 37 -8.85 3.17 -11.57
CA GLU A 37 -8.88 2.51 -10.25
C GLU A 37 -7.49 2.03 -9.83
N VAL A 38 -6.79 1.31 -10.71
CA VAL A 38 -5.41 0.84 -10.43
C VAL A 38 -4.46 2.02 -10.25
N GLY A 39 -4.51 3.02 -11.13
CA GLY A 39 -3.64 4.18 -11.06
C GLY A 39 -3.85 5.00 -9.77
N GLY A 40 -5.09 5.23 -9.38
CA GLY A 40 -5.44 5.90 -8.12
C GLY A 40 -4.99 5.10 -6.90
N GLY A 41 -5.26 3.80 -6.89
CA GLY A 41 -4.80 2.90 -5.83
C GLY A 41 -3.26 2.87 -5.72
N GLN A 42 -2.55 2.78 -6.84
CA GLN A 42 -1.09 2.81 -6.87
C GLN A 42 -0.54 4.13 -6.30
N ALA A 43 -1.11 5.27 -6.69
CA ALA A 43 -0.69 6.58 -6.16
C ALA A 43 -0.91 6.65 -4.64
N ALA A 44 -2.06 6.18 -4.14
CA ALA A 44 -2.34 6.11 -2.71
C ALA A 44 -1.36 5.18 -1.97
N LEU A 45 -1.00 4.04 -2.56
CA LEU A 45 -0.02 3.11 -1.99
C LEU A 45 1.38 3.72 -1.91
N VAL A 46 1.81 4.44 -2.94
CA VAL A 46 3.10 5.16 -2.92
C VAL A 46 3.12 6.19 -1.79
N ALA A 47 2.05 6.97 -1.62
CA ALA A 47 1.93 7.92 -0.52
C ALA A 47 1.98 7.22 0.85
N ALA A 48 1.29 6.08 0.98
CA ALA A 48 1.32 5.26 2.20
C ALA A 48 2.75 4.77 2.53
N VAL A 49 3.47 4.27 1.55
CA VAL A 49 4.86 3.80 1.72
C VAL A 49 5.78 4.95 2.16
N LEU A 50 5.66 6.12 1.53
CA LEU A 50 6.43 7.31 1.92
C LEU A 50 6.12 7.71 3.36
N ARG A 51 4.84 7.73 3.75
CA ARG A 51 4.45 8.04 5.13
C ARG A 51 4.99 7.01 6.13
N ALA A 52 4.91 5.72 5.81
CA ALA A 52 5.44 4.67 6.67
C ALA A 52 6.96 4.82 6.90
N ARG A 53 7.72 5.24 5.89
CA ARG A 53 9.17 5.49 6.03
C ARG A 53 9.50 6.63 7.00
N GLU A 54 8.69 7.68 7.02
CA GLU A 54 8.82 8.79 7.97
C GLU A 54 8.55 8.33 9.40
N LEU A 55 7.60 7.40 9.56
CA LEU A 55 7.15 6.88 10.85
C LEU A 55 8.03 5.76 11.41
N LEU A 56 8.77 5.05 10.55
CA LEU A 56 9.65 3.98 11.00
C LEU A 56 10.75 4.53 11.93
N PRO A 57 10.80 4.07 13.20
CA PRO A 57 11.76 4.56 14.17
C PRO A 57 13.18 4.04 13.90
N ASP A 58 13.32 2.84 13.30
CA ASP A 58 14.60 2.28 12.89
C ASP A 58 14.89 2.58 11.41
N PRO A 59 15.91 3.41 11.09
CA PRO A 59 16.31 3.70 9.72
C PRO A 59 16.70 2.46 8.90
N ARG A 60 17.12 1.37 9.55
CA ARG A 60 17.53 0.12 8.89
C ARG A 60 16.36 -0.67 8.30
N LEU A 61 15.13 -0.31 8.66
CA LEU A 61 13.91 -0.90 8.12
C LEU A 61 13.33 -0.12 6.94
N ARG A 62 13.88 1.07 6.63
CA ARG A 62 13.44 1.84 5.45
C ARG A 62 13.75 1.13 4.12
N PRO A 63 14.89 0.43 3.94
CA PRO A 63 15.18 -0.31 2.72
C PRO A 63 14.21 -1.45 2.40
N THR A 64 13.48 -2.00 3.38
CA THR A 64 12.45 -3.01 3.11
C THR A 64 11.17 -2.41 2.54
N LEU A 65 11.01 -1.09 2.64
CA LEU A 65 9.94 -0.32 1.98
C LEU A 65 10.39 0.32 0.66
N ASP A 66 11.67 0.19 0.27
CA ASP A 66 12.23 0.68 -1.00
C ASP A 66 12.06 -0.30 -2.17
N ARG A 67 11.62 -1.53 -1.88
CA ARG A 67 11.52 -2.62 -2.84
C ARG A 67 10.06 -3.00 -3.10
#